data_AF-A0A365NBV4-F1
#
_entry.id   AF-A0A365NBV4-F1
#
_cell.length_a   1.000
_cell.length_b   1.000
_cell.length_c   1.000
_cell.angle_alpha   90.00
_cell.angle_beta   90.00
_cell.angle_gamma   90.00
#
_symmetry.space_group_name_H-M   'P 1'
#
loop_
_entity.id
_entity.type
_entity.pdbx_description
1 polymer ?
#
loop_
_entity_poly.entity_id
_entity_poly.type
_entity_poly.pdbx_seq_one_letter_code
_entity_poly.pdbx_strand_id
1 'polypeptide(L)'
;MNPSCSVSRNRHTQSYFDWSVTRARKKIPGLFASEFWNKLVLQVSTQEDAVLYSLVALASAHKSGMLSPAGMPENENFTLQHYNAAIFQLQHHLVTGNKESIRIVTISCLIFICLEFMRSNIKTGADHLQNGLNLLPLFNSQSCLGDGALMLKAHNESIEDVITEAFLRIGQSRFFPTLAVRMLAISYSVTTTMLQKQRRIQKDLDCWLSLFKHSYEDIVIRDSEESLPLTLLRIHHATAYVMAGTCLAPSDELAYDLFKSSFDSVVSLSDHILEAAASVMAADICAEPALRSLASAPIWV
;
A
#
# COMPACT_ATOMS: atom_id res chain seq x y z
N MET A 1 25.41 -29.62 -5.89
CA MET A 1 24.10 -29.33 -6.51
C MET A 1 23.94 -27.83 -6.53
N ASN A 2 24.06 -27.22 -7.72
CA ASN A 2 23.88 -25.77 -7.91
C ASN A 2 22.38 -25.44 -7.92
N PRO A 3 21.90 -24.49 -7.11
CA PRO A 3 20.57 -23.95 -7.31
C PRO A 3 20.62 -22.96 -8.47
N SER A 4 19.96 -23.32 -9.56
CA SER A 4 19.85 -22.55 -10.79
C SER A 4 19.31 -21.14 -10.52
N CYS A 5 20.04 -20.15 -11.01
CA CYS A 5 19.87 -18.70 -10.82
C CYS A 5 18.68 -18.11 -11.61
N SER A 6 17.50 -18.71 -11.48
CA SER A 6 16.26 -18.20 -12.09
C SER A 6 15.07 -18.43 -11.17
N VAL A 7 15.26 -18.14 -9.87
CA VAL A 7 14.17 -18.12 -8.90
C VAL A 7 13.27 -16.95 -9.26
N SER A 8 12.18 -17.29 -9.91
CA SER A 8 11.06 -16.45 -10.34
C SER A 8 10.87 -15.19 -9.49
N ARG A 9 10.82 -14.04 -10.18
CA ARG A 9 10.23 -12.78 -9.71
C ARG A 9 8.87 -13.09 -9.07
N ASN A 10 8.84 -13.27 -7.75
CA ASN A 10 7.66 -13.77 -7.04
C ASN A 10 6.52 -12.72 -7.13
N ARG A 11 5.25 -13.14 -7.18
CA ARG A 11 4.08 -12.23 -7.24
C ARG A 11 4.12 -11.17 -6.15
N HIS A 12 4.61 -11.53 -4.97
CA HIS A 12 4.79 -10.61 -3.85
C HIS A 12 5.86 -9.55 -4.13
N THR A 13 7.05 -9.96 -4.58
CA THR A 13 8.14 -9.05 -4.97
C THR A 13 7.69 -8.07 -6.07
N GLN A 14 6.93 -8.56 -7.05
CA GLN A 14 6.34 -7.73 -8.10
C GLN A 14 5.32 -6.72 -7.55
N SER A 15 4.46 -7.14 -6.61
CA SER A 15 3.50 -6.24 -5.96
C SER A 15 4.19 -5.10 -5.20
N TYR A 16 5.27 -5.38 -4.47
CA TYR A 16 6.05 -4.35 -3.77
C TYR A 16 6.82 -3.44 -4.73
N PHE A 17 7.33 -4.00 -5.84
CA PHE A 17 7.91 -3.22 -6.92
C PHE A 17 6.89 -2.23 -7.50
N ASP A 18 5.70 -2.72 -7.91
CA ASP A 18 4.63 -1.90 -8.47
C ASP A 18 4.11 -0.85 -7.48
N TRP A 19 4.04 -1.21 -6.20
CA TRP A 19 3.68 -0.32 -5.11
C TRP A 19 4.70 0.82 -4.96
N SER A 20 6.00 0.51 -5.00
CA SER A 20 7.07 1.52 -4.91
C SER A 20 7.00 2.50 -6.08
N VAL A 21 6.85 1.99 -7.30
CA VAL A 21 6.71 2.74 -8.55
C VAL A 21 5.50 3.67 -8.54
N THR A 22 4.37 3.23 -7.98
CA THR A 22 3.13 4.02 -7.98
C THR A 22 3.10 5.09 -6.88
N ARG A 23 3.70 4.81 -5.72
CA ARG A 23 3.57 5.64 -4.52
C ARG A 23 4.75 6.59 -4.30
N ALA A 24 5.98 6.19 -4.66
CA ALA A 24 7.15 7.08 -4.59
C ALA A 24 6.98 8.33 -5.46
N ARG A 25 6.43 8.17 -6.68
CA ARG A 25 6.15 9.27 -7.62
C ARG A 25 5.14 10.31 -7.14
N LYS A 26 4.17 9.93 -6.30
CA LYS A 26 3.03 10.79 -5.95
C LYS A 26 3.16 11.53 -4.61
N LYS A 27 4.00 11.06 -3.68
CA LYS A 27 3.94 11.52 -2.27
C LYS A 27 5.21 12.12 -1.67
N ILE A 28 6.36 12.04 -2.33
CA ILE A 28 7.60 12.66 -1.82
C ILE A 28 8.23 13.55 -2.91
N PRO A 29 7.63 14.71 -3.22
CA PRO A 29 8.28 15.71 -4.06
C PRO A 29 9.58 16.16 -3.38
N GLY A 30 10.71 16.07 -4.09
CA GLY A 30 12.03 16.51 -3.60
C GLY A 30 13.08 15.40 -3.61
N LEU A 31 12.96 14.39 -2.73
CA LEU A 31 13.97 13.32 -2.58
C LEU A 31 13.82 12.21 -3.64
N PHE A 32 12.58 11.88 -4.01
CA PHE A 32 12.24 10.80 -4.96
C PHE A 32 11.85 11.30 -6.35
N ALA A 33 11.91 12.61 -6.58
CA ALA A 33 11.60 13.23 -7.87
C ALA A 33 12.82 13.33 -8.81
N SER A 34 14.00 12.86 -8.37
CA SER A 34 15.21 12.89 -9.19
C SER A 34 15.19 11.85 -10.31
N GLU A 35 15.99 12.08 -11.35
CA GLU A 35 16.20 11.12 -12.44
C GLU A 35 16.68 9.75 -11.93
N PHE A 36 17.43 9.75 -10.83
CA PHE A 36 17.83 8.55 -10.09
C PHE A 36 16.65 7.63 -9.76
N TRP A 37 15.60 8.14 -9.10
CA TRP A 37 14.46 7.32 -8.68
C TRP A 37 13.47 7.06 -9.80
N ASN A 38 13.25 8.04 -10.68
CA ASN A 38 12.23 7.97 -11.72
C ASN A 38 12.63 7.08 -12.90
N LYS A 39 13.93 6.92 -13.18
CA LYS A 39 14.42 6.14 -14.32
C LYS A 39 15.45 5.11 -13.88
N LEU A 40 16.55 5.55 -13.26
CA LEU A 40 17.72 4.71 -13.07
C LEU A 40 17.45 3.49 -12.16
N VAL A 41 16.92 3.71 -10.96
CA VAL A 41 16.60 2.62 -10.02
C VAL A 41 15.63 1.62 -10.63
N LEU A 42 14.61 2.10 -11.36
CA LEU A 42 13.60 1.24 -12.00
C LEU A 42 14.19 0.43 -13.16
N GLN A 43 15.04 1.03 -13.98
CA GLN A 43 15.71 0.32 -15.06
C GLN A 43 16.65 -0.75 -14.52
N VAL A 44 17.52 -0.40 -13.57
CA VAL A 44 18.54 -1.32 -13.06
C VAL A 44 17.90 -2.45 -12.25
N SER A 45 16.86 -2.20 -11.46
CA SER A 45 16.15 -3.27 -10.73
C SER A 45 15.42 -4.29 -11.62
N THR A 46 15.19 -4.00 -12.89
CA THR A 46 14.65 -5.02 -13.82
C THR A 46 15.72 -5.98 -14.33
N GLN A 47 16.99 -5.58 -14.24
CA GLN A 47 18.14 -6.30 -14.78
C GLN A 47 18.99 -6.93 -13.66
N GLU A 48 19.02 -6.30 -12.49
CA GLU A 48 19.93 -6.65 -11.38
C GLU A 48 19.18 -6.94 -10.09
N ASP A 49 19.31 -8.18 -9.61
CA ASP A 49 18.63 -8.68 -8.43
C ASP A 49 19.03 -7.93 -7.15
N ALA A 50 20.29 -7.51 -7.04
CA ALA A 50 20.77 -6.73 -5.89
C ALA A 50 19.96 -5.45 -5.69
N VAL A 51 19.68 -4.73 -6.78
CA VAL A 51 18.91 -3.48 -6.75
C VAL A 51 17.43 -3.77 -6.54
N LEU A 52 16.89 -4.84 -7.16
CA LEU A 52 15.52 -5.28 -6.94
C LEU A 52 15.23 -5.59 -5.47
N TYR A 53 16.06 -6.42 -4.84
CA TYR A 53 15.88 -6.81 -3.45
C TYR A 53 16.03 -5.61 -2.50
N SER A 54 16.98 -4.71 -2.78
CA SER A 54 17.13 -3.45 -2.03
C SER A 54 15.87 -2.59 -2.11
N LEU A 55 15.30 -2.43 -3.32
CA LEU A 55 14.09 -1.64 -3.55
C LEU A 55 12.85 -2.25 -2.90
N VAL A 56 12.73 -3.58 -2.92
CA VAL A 56 11.62 -4.32 -2.30
C VAL A 56 11.68 -4.20 -0.78
N ALA A 57 12.87 -4.31 -0.19
CA ALA A 57 13.07 -4.08 1.24
C ALA A 57 12.67 -2.64 1.63
N LEU A 58 13.07 -1.64 0.83
CA LEU A 58 12.67 -0.24 1.02
C LEU A 58 11.14 -0.08 0.96
N ALA A 59 10.51 -0.67 -0.07
CA ALA A 59 9.07 -0.61 -0.27
C ALA A 59 8.30 -1.26 0.90
N SER A 60 8.78 -2.39 1.40
CA SER A 60 8.22 -3.08 2.56
C SER A 60 8.30 -2.23 3.83
N ALA A 61 9.47 -1.67 4.13
CA ALA A 61 9.66 -0.78 5.27
C ALA A 61 8.74 0.45 5.20
N HIS A 62 8.63 1.07 4.01
CA HIS A 62 7.72 2.19 3.80
C HIS A 62 6.25 1.77 3.97
N LYS A 63 5.84 0.63 3.42
CA LYS A 63 4.46 0.13 3.54
C LYS A 63 4.10 -0.17 5.00
N SER A 64 5.02 -0.76 5.75
CA SER A 64 4.87 -1.04 7.18
C SER A 64 4.66 0.25 7.97
N GLY A 65 5.53 1.25 7.77
CA GLY A 65 5.42 2.55 8.45
C GLY A 65 4.18 3.38 8.09
N MET A 66 3.50 3.08 6.97
CA MET A 66 2.24 3.73 6.58
C MET A 66 1.00 3.05 7.14
N LEU A 67 1.00 1.71 7.23
CA LEU A 67 -0.18 0.94 7.62
C LEU A 67 -0.26 0.67 9.12
N SER A 68 0.86 0.66 9.84
CA SER A 68 0.86 0.46 11.30
C SER A 68 2.01 1.20 11.98
N PRO A 69 1.75 2.20 12.85
CA PRO A 69 2.78 2.81 13.69
C PRO A 69 3.31 1.85 14.78
N ALA A 70 2.59 0.75 15.05
CA ALA A 70 3.08 -0.37 15.85
C ALA A 70 3.52 -1.48 14.87
N GLY A 71 4.81 -1.50 14.52
CA GLY A 71 5.37 -2.41 13.51
C GLY A 71 5.03 -3.88 13.79
N MET A 72 4.24 -4.50 12.90
CA MET A 72 3.97 -5.93 12.95
C MET A 72 5.26 -6.70 12.65
N PRO A 73 5.65 -7.71 13.47
CA PRO A 73 6.90 -8.46 13.30
C PRO A 73 7.08 -9.11 11.92
N GLU A 74 5.99 -9.48 11.26
CA GLU A 74 6.01 -10.14 9.96
C GLU A 74 6.51 -9.24 8.82
N ASN A 75 6.15 -7.95 8.84
CA ASN A 75 6.64 -6.98 7.85
C ASN A 75 8.13 -6.69 8.04
N GLU A 76 8.60 -6.75 9.28
CA GLU A 76 10.01 -6.55 9.62
C GLU A 76 10.87 -7.72 9.15
N ASN A 77 10.41 -8.96 9.36
CA ASN A 77 11.06 -10.16 8.85
C ASN A 77 11.17 -10.14 7.33
N PHE A 78 10.11 -9.79 6.61
CA PHE A 78 10.13 -9.70 5.14
C PHE A 78 11.14 -8.65 4.65
N THR A 79 11.19 -7.49 5.32
CA THR A 79 12.13 -6.42 5.03
C THR A 79 13.57 -6.90 5.21
N LEU A 80 13.87 -7.54 6.34
CA LEU A 80 15.20 -8.06 6.66
C LEU A 80 15.65 -9.18 5.72
N GLN A 81 14.74 -10.07 5.32
CA GLN A 81 15.03 -11.12 4.34
C GLN A 81 15.52 -10.55 3.02
N HIS A 82 14.81 -9.55 2.47
CA HIS A 82 15.19 -8.92 1.20
C HIS A 82 16.43 -8.05 1.34
N TYR A 83 16.61 -7.37 2.49
CA TYR A 83 17.82 -6.63 2.81
C TYR A 83 19.06 -7.55 2.80
N ASN A 84 18.98 -8.70 3.47
CA ASN A 84 20.09 -9.66 3.51
C ASN A 84 20.33 -10.33 2.15
N ALA A 85 19.28 -10.63 1.38
CA ALA A 85 19.40 -11.14 0.03
C ALA A 85 20.12 -10.14 -0.90
N ALA A 86 19.81 -8.85 -0.77
CA ALA A 86 20.52 -7.79 -1.49
C ALA A 86 22.01 -7.75 -1.11
N ILE A 87 22.34 -7.77 0.19
CA ILE A 87 23.75 -7.81 0.64
C ILE A 87 24.50 -9.01 0.06
N PHE A 88 23.87 -10.18 0.04
CA PHE A 88 24.47 -11.39 -0.54
C PHE A 88 24.85 -11.18 -2.01
N GLN A 89 23.94 -10.62 -2.83
CA GLN A 89 24.23 -10.32 -4.23
C GLN A 89 25.32 -9.24 -4.38
N LEU A 90 25.31 -8.21 -3.53
CA LEU A 90 26.30 -7.14 -3.55
C LEU A 90 27.70 -7.61 -3.23
N GLN A 91 27.86 -8.64 -2.39
CA GLN A 91 29.18 -9.22 -2.11
C GLN A 91 29.84 -9.77 -3.39
N HIS A 92 29.07 -10.36 -4.32
CA HIS A 92 29.60 -10.81 -5.60
C HIS A 92 30.05 -9.65 -6.49
N HIS A 93 29.30 -8.55 -6.51
CA HIS A 93 29.68 -7.33 -7.23
C HIS A 93 30.95 -6.68 -6.65
N LEU A 94 31.08 -6.65 -5.32
CA LEU A 94 32.27 -6.12 -4.65
C LEU A 94 33.53 -6.93 -4.97
N VAL A 95 33.42 -8.25 -5.06
CA VAL A 95 34.54 -9.12 -5.48
C VAL A 95 34.90 -8.91 -6.95
N THR A 96 33.90 -8.72 -7.82
CA THR A 96 34.10 -8.51 -9.26
C THR A 96 34.78 -7.16 -9.55
N GLY A 97 34.39 -6.10 -8.85
CA GLY A 97 35.09 -4.81 -8.84
C GLY A 97 35.12 -4.05 -10.18
N ASN A 98 34.37 -4.49 -11.21
CA ASN A 98 34.25 -3.77 -12.47
C ASN A 98 33.30 -2.56 -12.33
N LYS A 99 33.37 -1.64 -13.30
CA LYS A 99 32.60 -0.38 -13.30
C LYS A 99 31.10 -0.58 -13.08
N GLU A 100 30.51 -1.58 -13.75
CA GLU A 100 29.10 -1.92 -13.61
C GLU A 100 28.73 -2.47 -12.23
N SER A 101 29.59 -3.32 -11.65
CA SER A 101 29.39 -3.84 -10.31
C SER A 101 29.47 -2.73 -9.25
N ILE A 102 30.41 -1.80 -9.40
CA ILE A 102 30.51 -0.62 -8.53
C ILE A 102 29.26 0.26 -8.66
N ARG A 103 28.71 0.41 -9.88
CA ARG A 103 27.44 1.10 -10.13
C ARG A 103 26.26 0.45 -9.38
N ILE A 104 26.15 -0.86 -9.44
CA ILE A 104 25.09 -1.63 -8.77
C ILE A 104 25.19 -1.47 -7.25
N VAL A 105 26.41 -1.54 -6.70
CA VAL A 105 26.68 -1.33 -5.28
C VAL A 105 26.30 0.08 -4.85
N THR A 106 26.72 1.10 -5.59
CA THR A 106 26.42 2.51 -5.26
C THR A 106 24.92 2.83 -5.33
N ILE A 107 24.20 2.31 -6.33
CA ILE A 107 22.73 2.42 -6.39
C ILE A 107 22.08 1.76 -5.17
N SER A 108 22.53 0.56 -4.80
CA SER A 108 21.96 -0.18 -3.66
C SER A 108 22.28 0.50 -2.33
N CYS A 109 23.46 1.11 -2.17
CA CYS A 109 23.79 1.94 -1.01
C CYS A 109 22.83 3.13 -0.88
N LEU A 110 22.51 3.84 -1.96
CA LEU A 110 21.52 4.93 -1.93
C LEU A 110 20.14 4.46 -1.46
N ILE A 111 19.71 3.27 -1.92
CA ILE A 111 18.45 2.66 -1.49
C ILE A 111 18.51 2.29 -0.01
N PHE A 112 19.61 1.67 0.46
CA PHE A 112 19.79 1.30 1.86
C PHE A 112 19.84 2.51 2.80
N ILE A 113 20.43 3.63 2.39
CA ILE A 113 20.39 4.87 3.18
C ILE A 113 18.95 5.29 3.45
N CYS A 114 18.09 5.31 2.42
CA CYS A 114 16.68 5.62 2.58
C CYS A 114 15.93 4.60 3.45
N LEU A 115 16.29 3.32 3.34
CA LEU A 115 15.72 2.23 4.12
C LEU A 115 16.07 2.36 5.60
N GLU A 116 17.35 2.56 5.94
CA GLU A 116 17.82 2.73 7.30
C GLU A 116 17.21 3.97 7.96
N PHE A 117 16.98 5.05 7.18
CA PHE A 117 16.23 6.21 7.67
C PHE A 117 14.79 5.89 8.03
N MET A 118 14.09 5.05 7.25
CA MET A 118 12.73 4.62 7.61
C MET A 118 12.72 3.69 8.84
N ARG A 119 13.78 2.91 9.03
CA ARG A 119 14.01 2.10 10.24
C ARG A 119 14.53 2.90 11.44
N SER A 120 14.74 4.21 11.28
CA SER A 120 15.35 5.09 12.30
C SER A 120 16.77 4.69 12.73
N ASN A 121 17.48 3.90 11.92
CA ASN A 121 18.84 3.46 12.20
C ASN A 121 19.87 4.37 11.51
N ILE A 122 20.06 5.54 12.10
CA ILE A 122 20.88 6.61 11.50
C ILE A 122 22.35 6.21 11.36
N LYS A 123 22.87 5.40 12.30
CA LYS A 123 24.27 4.96 12.29
C LYS A 123 24.57 4.09 11.06
N THR A 124 23.78 3.05 10.82
CA THR A 124 23.95 2.19 9.65
C THR A 124 23.68 2.95 8.35
N GLY A 125 22.74 3.89 8.34
CA GLY A 125 22.55 4.80 7.20
C GLY A 125 23.79 5.66 6.90
N ALA A 126 24.46 6.18 7.93
CA ALA A 126 25.70 6.93 7.77
C ALA A 126 26.86 6.03 7.28
N ASP A 127 26.95 4.79 7.76
CA ASP A 127 27.92 3.81 7.29
C ASP A 127 27.73 3.52 5.79
N HIS A 128 26.49 3.33 5.33
CA HIS A 128 26.17 3.16 3.90
C HIS A 128 26.54 4.39 3.06
N LEU A 129 26.30 5.60 3.59
CA LEU A 129 26.71 6.82 2.91
C LEU A 129 28.23 6.89 2.77
N GLN A 130 28.97 6.66 3.85
CA GLN A 130 30.42 6.75 3.83
C GLN A 130 31.02 5.70 2.89
N ASN A 131 30.51 4.47 2.93
CA ASN A 131 30.93 3.40 2.04
C ASN A 131 30.62 3.74 0.58
N GLY A 132 29.43 4.26 0.27
CA GLY A 132 29.07 4.70 -1.08
C GLY A 132 29.97 5.83 -1.60
N LEU A 133 30.25 6.84 -0.77
CA LEU A 133 31.16 7.94 -1.12
C LEU A 133 32.60 7.47 -1.39
N ASN A 134 33.09 6.50 -0.63
CA ASN A 134 34.42 5.92 -0.84
C ASN A 134 34.54 5.15 -2.17
N LEU A 135 33.42 4.71 -2.75
CA LEU A 135 33.39 3.97 -4.02
C LEU A 135 33.27 4.89 -5.25
N LEU A 136 32.81 6.14 -5.09
CA LEU A 136 32.67 7.10 -6.20
C LEU A 136 33.98 7.40 -6.96
N PRO A 137 35.15 7.51 -6.31
CA PRO A 137 36.41 7.70 -7.04
C PRO A 137 36.79 6.49 -7.92
N LEU A 138 36.49 5.27 -7.46
CA LEU A 138 36.78 4.03 -8.20
C LEU A 138 35.86 3.89 -9.42
N PHE A 139 34.63 4.37 -9.29
CA PHE A 139 33.63 4.45 -10.33
C PHE A 139 34.05 5.39 -11.48
N ASN A 140 34.66 6.55 -11.15
CA ASN A 140 35.09 7.56 -12.13
C ASN A 140 36.45 7.25 -12.82
N SER A 141 37.30 6.41 -12.21
CA SER A 141 38.72 6.24 -12.62
C SER A 141 39.00 5.17 -13.69
N GLN A 142 38.05 4.28 -14.03
CA GLN A 142 38.27 3.18 -15.00
C GLN A 142 38.13 3.61 -16.49
N SER A 143 38.37 4.88 -16.80
CA SER A 143 38.07 5.51 -18.09
C SER A 143 39.28 5.57 -19.04
N CYS A 144 39.97 4.47 -19.31
CA CYS A 144 41.00 4.40 -20.35
C CYS A 144 40.78 3.26 -21.38
N LEU A 145 40.59 3.67 -22.65
CA LEU A 145 40.75 2.99 -23.95
C LEU A 145 39.51 2.99 -24.87
N GLY A 146 39.63 3.64 -26.05
CA GLY A 146 38.89 3.30 -27.30
C GLY A 146 37.90 4.34 -27.86
N ASP A 147 38.20 4.90 -29.05
CA ASP A 147 37.56 6.02 -29.76
C ASP A 147 36.11 5.79 -30.27
N GLY A 148 35.57 4.57 -30.15
CA GLY A 148 34.15 4.28 -30.39
C GLY A 148 33.24 4.48 -29.16
N ALA A 149 33.85 4.76 -27.99
CA ALA A 149 33.18 4.76 -26.70
C ALA A 149 32.45 6.06 -26.35
N LEU A 150 32.56 7.14 -27.14
CA LEU A 150 32.13 8.48 -26.73
C LEU A 150 30.62 8.61 -26.42
N MET A 151 29.75 7.96 -27.21
CA MET A 151 28.29 7.99 -26.97
C MET A 151 27.88 7.16 -25.74
N LEU A 152 28.46 5.97 -25.58
CA LEU A 152 28.22 5.13 -24.40
C LEU A 152 28.84 5.75 -23.14
N LYS A 153 29.98 6.44 -23.28
CA LYS A 153 30.63 7.25 -22.24
C LYS A 153 29.70 8.38 -21.81
N ALA A 154 29.18 9.18 -22.73
CA ALA A 154 28.31 10.30 -22.39
C ALA A 154 27.04 9.84 -21.63
N HIS A 155 26.46 8.69 -22.02
CA HIS A 155 25.34 8.11 -21.28
C HIS A 155 25.74 7.58 -19.91
N ASN A 156 26.89 6.91 -19.81
CA ASN A 156 27.36 6.37 -18.55
C ASN A 156 27.81 7.49 -17.60
N GLU A 157 28.58 8.48 -18.06
CA GLU A 157 28.97 9.72 -17.37
C GLU A 157 27.72 10.46 -16.86
N SER A 158 26.67 10.56 -17.67
CA SER A 158 25.38 11.10 -17.24
C SER A 158 24.74 10.30 -16.09
N ILE A 159 24.88 8.97 -16.06
CA ILE A 159 24.41 8.13 -14.95
C ILE A 159 25.29 8.34 -13.70
N GLU A 160 26.61 8.48 -13.89
CA GLU A 160 27.55 8.67 -12.79
C GLU A 160 27.33 9.99 -12.08
N ASP A 161 27.07 11.04 -12.86
CA ASP A 161 26.70 12.36 -12.37
C ASP A 161 25.38 12.30 -11.60
N VAL A 162 24.38 11.55 -12.10
CA VAL A 162 23.10 11.36 -11.41
C VAL A 162 23.27 10.65 -10.06
N ILE A 163 24.13 9.62 -9.99
CA ILE A 163 24.45 8.89 -8.74
C ILE A 163 25.24 9.79 -7.78
N THR A 164 26.25 10.49 -8.29
CA THR A 164 27.10 11.39 -7.51
C THR A 164 26.28 12.54 -6.92
N GLU A 165 25.43 13.18 -7.73
CA GLU A 165 24.51 14.22 -7.29
C GLU A 165 23.54 13.69 -6.22
N ALA A 166 23.06 12.45 -6.34
CA ALA A 166 22.20 11.85 -5.32
C ALA A 166 22.91 11.69 -3.98
N PHE A 167 24.17 11.22 -3.97
CA PHE A 167 24.98 11.12 -2.75
C PHE A 167 25.29 12.49 -2.16
N LEU A 168 25.68 13.47 -2.99
CA LEU A 168 26.00 14.83 -2.56
C LEU A 168 24.77 15.51 -1.97
N ARG A 169 23.59 15.38 -2.59
CA ARG A 169 22.34 15.92 -2.03
C ARG A 169 22.01 15.36 -0.65
N ILE A 170 22.26 14.06 -0.44
CA ILE A 170 22.03 13.42 0.86
C ILE A 170 23.06 13.92 1.88
N GLY A 171 24.35 13.94 1.51
CA GLY A 171 25.46 14.33 2.39
C GLY A 171 25.53 15.82 2.74
N GLN A 172 25.14 16.71 1.82
CA GLN A 172 25.08 18.16 2.05
C GLN A 172 23.81 18.59 2.79
N SER A 173 22.80 17.71 2.88
CA SER A 173 21.65 18.01 3.71
C SER A 173 22.14 18.09 5.16
N ARG A 174 22.11 19.29 5.74
CA ARG A 174 22.30 19.55 7.19
C ARG A 174 21.16 18.94 8.03
N PHE A 175 20.48 17.95 7.47
CA PHE A 175 19.13 17.48 7.72
C PHE A 175 19.09 15.94 7.82
N PHE A 176 20.21 15.26 8.05
CA PHE A 176 20.26 13.79 8.26
C PHE A 176 19.19 13.27 9.25
N PRO A 177 18.93 13.94 10.39
CA PRO A 177 17.81 13.60 11.27
C PRO A 177 16.46 14.10 10.75
N THR A 178 16.42 15.26 10.10
CA THR A 178 15.18 15.91 9.66
C THR A 178 14.61 15.36 8.35
N LEU A 179 15.38 14.66 7.53
CA LEU A 179 14.91 13.88 6.37
C LEU A 179 14.23 12.59 6.81
N ALA A 180 14.83 11.87 7.77
CA ALA A 180 14.19 10.75 8.44
C ALA A 180 12.91 11.21 9.16
N VAL A 181 12.96 12.31 9.92
CA VAL A 181 11.77 12.90 10.55
C VAL A 181 10.78 13.42 9.51
N ARG A 182 11.17 13.95 8.34
CA ARG A 182 10.23 14.37 7.28
C ARG A 182 9.61 13.18 6.57
N MET A 183 10.35 12.10 6.31
CA MET A 183 9.79 10.87 5.73
C MET A 183 8.85 10.15 6.71
N LEU A 184 9.25 10.06 7.98
CA LEU A 184 8.40 9.56 9.06
C LEU A 184 7.21 10.48 9.31
N ALA A 185 7.37 11.81 9.26
CA ALA A 185 6.29 12.77 9.41
C ALA A 185 5.33 12.76 8.22
N ILE A 186 5.79 12.50 6.99
CA ILE A 186 4.90 12.31 5.82
C ILE A 186 4.13 11.00 5.98
N SER A 187 4.80 9.91 6.38
CA SER A 187 4.13 8.63 6.66
C SER A 187 3.09 8.79 7.77
N TYR A 188 3.49 9.35 8.91
CA TYR A 188 2.65 9.61 10.07
C TYR A 188 1.54 10.63 9.79
N SER A 189 1.81 11.72 9.06
CA SER A 189 0.79 12.71 8.64
C SER A 189 -0.25 12.09 7.70
N VAL A 190 0.17 11.23 6.77
CA VAL A 190 -0.77 10.52 5.90
C VAL A 190 -1.60 9.51 6.69
N THR A 191 -0.99 8.73 7.58
CA THR A 191 -1.72 7.75 8.40
C THR A 191 -2.69 8.44 9.36
N THR A 192 -2.26 9.52 10.02
CA THR A 192 -3.11 10.30 10.94
C THR A 192 -4.25 10.99 10.21
N THR A 193 -4.03 11.59 9.03
CA THR A 193 -5.11 12.20 8.24
C THR A 193 -6.11 11.17 7.72
N MET A 194 -5.66 9.99 7.31
CA MET A 194 -6.56 8.89 6.92
C MET A 194 -7.36 8.36 8.11
N LEU A 195 -6.72 8.13 9.26
CA LEU A 195 -7.40 7.73 10.51
C LEU A 195 -8.39 8.80 11.00
N GLN A 196 -8.08 10.09 10.83
CA GLN A 196 -8.98 11.18 11.17
C GLN A 196 -10.21 11.20 10.24
N LYS A 197 -10.01 11.01 8.93
CA LYS A 197 -11.12 10.91 7.98
C LYS A 197 -12.00 9.71 8.26
N GLN A 198 -11.40 8.55 8.54
CA GLN A 198 -12.12 7.34 8.93
C GLN A 198 -13.00 7.57 10.17
N ARG A 199 -12.42 8.10 11.25
CA ARG A 199 -13.15 8.42 12.48
C ARG A 199 -14.26 9.45 12.26
N ARG A 200 -14.01 10.46 11.42
CA ARG A 200 -15.03 11.46 11.07
C ARG A 200 -16.21 10.79 10.34
N ILE A 201 -15.95 9.97 9.32
CA ILE A 201 -17.00 9.26 8.58
C ILE A 201 -17.82 8.37 9.52
N GLN A 202 -17.17 7.58 10.38
CA GLN A 202 -17.90 6.75 11.36
C GLN A 202 -18.74 7.61 12.32
N LYS A 203 -18.18 8.70 12.85
CA LYS A 203 -18.91 9.61 13.73
C LYS A 203 -20.12 10.25 13.04
N ASP A 204 -19.96 10.65 11.78
CA ASP A 204 -21.03 11.25 10.98
C ASP A 204 -22.13 10.21 10.70
N LEU A 205 -21.76 8.97 10.41
CA LEU A 205 -22.69 7.84 10.27
C LEU A 205 -23.42 7.51 11.57
N ASP A 206 -22.74 7.53 12.73
CA ASP A 206 -23.38 7.33 14.04
C ASP A 206 -24.38 8.45 14.35
N CYS A 207 -23.99 9.70 14.08
CA CYS A 207 -24.86 10.86 14.22
C CYS A 207 -26.10 10.73 13.32
N TRP A 208 -25.89 10.38 12.05
CA TRP A 208 -26.97 10.14 11.10
C TRP A 208 -27.91 9.03 11.60
N LEU A 209 -27.40 7.90 12.07
CA LEU A 209 -28.24 6.80 12.56
C LEU A 209 -29.05 7.22 13.80
N SER A 210 -28.45 7.99 14.69
CA SER A 210 -29.16 8.54 15.85
C SER A 210 -30.32 9.42 15.41
N LEU A 211 -30.08 10.40 14.53
CA LEU A 211 -31.12 11.29 14.00
C LEU A 211 -32.20 10.52 13.24
N PHE A 212 -31.79 9.55 12.43
CA PHE A 212 -32.68 8.69 11.67
C PHE A 212 -33.61 7.90 12.59
N LYS A 213 -33.10 7.30 13.68
CA LYS A 213 -33.92 6.54 14.65
C LYS A 213 -35.01 7.40 15.30
N HIS A 214 -34.69 8.64 15.66
CA HIS A 214 -35.68 9.57 16.22
C HIS A 214 -36.76 9.93 15.19
N SER A 215 -36.36 10.12 13.92
CA SER A 215 -37.30 10.39 12.84
C SER A 215 -38.11 9.17 12.42
N TYR A 216 -37.55 7.96 12.57
CA TYR A 216 -38.15 6.70 12.12
C TYR A 216 -39.42 6.37 12.92
N GLU A 217 -39.36 6.52 14.24
CA GLU A 217 -40.52 6.30 15.12
C GLU A 217 -41.69 7.21 14.69
N ASP A 218 -41.40 8.47 14.34
CA ASP A 218 -42.40 9.43 13.89
C ASP A 218 -42.98 9.15 12.49
N ILE A 219 -42.20 8.53 11.60
CA ILE A 219 -42.62 8.26 10.21
C ILE A 219 -43.43 6.97 10.12
N VAL A 220 -42.97 5.88 10.75
CA VAL A 220 -43.65 4.58 10.71
C VAL A 220 -45.01 4.62 11.39
N ILE A 221 -45.19 5.48 12.40
CA ILE A 221 -46.49 5.72 13.03
C ILE A 221 -47.50 6.36 12.04
N ARG A 222 -47.01 7.15 11.07
CA ARG A 222 -47.86 7.89 10.12
C ARG A 222 -48.13 7.11 8.84
N ASP A 223 -47.18 6.31 8.38
CA ASP A 223 -47.31 5.58 7.11
C ASP A 223 -46.58 4.22 7.15
N SER A 224 -47.33 3.14 6.91
CA SER A 224 -46.78 1.78 6.88
C SER A 224 -46.11 1.43 5.55
N GLU A 225 -46.47 2.12 4.46
CA GLU A 225 -45.92 1.86 3.12
C GLU A 225 -44.46 2.35 2.98
N GLU A 226 -44.04 3.35 3.76
CA GLU A 226 -42.65 3.85 3.77
C GLU A 226 -41.67 2.96 4.56
N SER A 227 -42.14 1.85 5.16
CA SER A 227 -41.30 0.98 6.00
C SER A 227 -40.16 0.31 5.23
N LEU A 228 -40.36 -0.06 3.97
CA LEU A 228 -39.39 -0.82 3.17
C LEU A 228 -38.18 0.02 2.72
N PRO A 229 -38.35 1.22 2.11
CA PRO A 229 -37.22 2.09 1.78
C PRO A 229 -36.39 2.49 3.01
N LEU A 230 -37.05 2.72 4.15
CA LEU A 230 -36.38 3.07 5.42
C LEU A 230 -35.56 1.89 5.96
N THR A 231 -36.06 0.67 5.84
CA THR A 231 -35.33 -0.56 6.23
C THR A 231 -34.10 -0.77 5.36
N LEU A 232 -34.23 -0.57 4.04
CA LEU A 232 -33.09 -0.64 3.11
C LEU A 232 -32.01 0.40 3.44
N LEU A 233 -32.41 1.62 3.80
CA LEU A 233 -31.49 2.69 4.18
C LEU A 233 -30.67 2.34 5.44
N ARG A 234 -31.27 1.62 6.40
CA ARG A 234 -30.56 1.09 7.58
C ARG A 234 -29.53 0.02 7.23
N ILE A 235 -29.83 -0.86 6.28
CA ILE A 235 -28.87 -1.86 5.79
C ILE A 235 -27.69 -1.17 5.09
N HIS A 236 -27.96 -0.16 4.27
CA HIS A 236 -26.91 0.63 3.63
C HIS A 236 -26.04 1.37 4.64
N HIS A 237 -26.63 1.97 5.68
CA HIS A 237 -25.90 2.56 6.78
C HIS A 237 -24.97 1.54 7.46
N ALA A 238 -25.49 0.39 7.87
CA ALA A 238 -24.71 -0.63 8.55
C ALA A 238 -23.53 -1.11 7.68
N THR A 239 -23.78 -1.34 6.39
CA THR A 239 -22.74 -1.73 5.42
C THR A 239 -21.67 -0.65 5.28
N ALA A 240 -22.08 0.61 5.10
CA ALA A 240 -21.17 1.74 4.99
C ALA A 240 -20.35 1.95 6.27
N TYR A 241 -20.94 1.70 7.45
CA TYR A 241 -20.29 1.81 8.74
C TYR A 241 -19.17 0.78 8.92
N VAL A 242 -19.44 -0.48 8.56
CA VAL A 242 -18.43 -1.55 8.57
C VAL A 242 -17.33 -1.25 7.56
N MET A 243 -17.68 -0.88 6.32
CA MET A 243 -16.70 -0.54 5.29
C MET A 243 -15.81 0.63 5.71
N ALA A 244 -16.37 1.67 6.31
CA ALA A 244 -15.60 2.79 6.85
C ALA A 244 -14.69 2.31 8.00
N GLY A 245 -15.17 1.44 8.87
CA GLY A 245 -14.39 0.89 10.00
C GLY A 245 -13.21 0.02 9.60
N THR A 246 -13.29 -0.69 8.47
CA THR A 246 -12.26 -1.64 8.05
C THR A 246 -11.39 -1.15 6.88
N CYS A 247 -11.76 -0.05 6.21
CA CYS A 247 -11.09 0.41 4.98
C CYS A 247 -9.57 0.65 5.05
N LEU A 248 -9.00 0.86 6.25
CA LEU A 248 -7.56 1.08 6.43
C LEU A 248 -6.77 -0.19 6.78
N ALA A 249 -7.46 -1.30 7.04
CA ALA A 249 -6.86 -2.59 7.37
C ALA A 249 -7.40 -3.72 6.47
N PRO A 250 -7.26 -3.63 5.13
CA PRO A 250 -7.86 -4.58 4.18
C PRO A 250 -7.28 -6.00 4.24
N SER A 251 -6.19 -6.20 4.97
CA SER A 251 -5.53 -7.50 5.15
C SER A 251 -5.77 -8.09 6.56
N ASP A 252 -6.48 -7.36 7.42
CA ASP A 252 -6.84 -7.81 8.76
C ASP A 252 -8.28 -8.33 8.71
N GLU A 253 -8.42 -9.63 8.43
CA GLU A 253 -9.74 -10.28 8.36
C GLU A 253 -10.47 -10.26 9.71
N LEU A 254 -9.73 -10.22 10.83
CA LEU A 254 -10.31 -10.19 12.18
C LEU A 254 -10.94 -8.83 12.52
N ALA A 255 -10.62 -7.78 11.77
CA ALA A 255 -11.19 -6.45 11.98
C ALA A 255 -12.72 -6.42 11.82
N TYR A 256 -13.30 -7.36 11.05
CA TYR A 256 -14.74 -7.48 10.86
C TYR A 256 -15.48 -8.02 12.10
N ASP A 257 -14.80 -8.78 12.97
CA ASP A 257 -15.40 -9.34 14.19
C ASP A 257 -15.87 -8.26 15.17
N LEU A 258 -15.24 -7.08 15.13
CA LEU A 258 -15.63 -5.90 15.92
C LEU A 258 -17.03 -5.38 15.55
N PHE A 259 -17.54 -5.73 14.38
CA PHE A 259 -18.82 -5.23 13.84
C PHE A 259 -19.94 -6.26 13.87
N LYS A 260 -19.82 -7.30 14.70
CA LYS A 260 -20.83 -8.36 14.83
C LYS A 260 -22.27 -7.83 14.98
N SER A 261 -22.48 -6.82 15.82
CA SER A 261 -23.81 -6.21 16.02
C SER A 261 -24.38 -5.53 14.77
N SER A 262 -23.53 -4.99 13.90
CA SER A 262 -23.94 -4.43 12.61
C SER A 262 -24.37 -5.53 11.65
N PHE A 263 -23.67 -6.67 11.62
CA PHE A 263 -24.09 -7.83 10.83
C PHE A 263 -25.40 -8.43 11.34
N ASP A 264 -25.56 -8.59 12.65
CA ASP A 264 -26.81 -9.06 13.26
C ASP A 264 -27.98 -8.13 12.89
N SER A 265 -27.74 -6.81 12.88
CA SER A 265 -28.73 -5.82 12.45
C SER A 265 -29.11 -5.97 10.99
N VAL A 266 -28.15 -6.20 10.09
CA VAL A 266 -28.42 -6.41 8.66
C VAL A 266 -29.27 -7.66 8.44
N VAL A 267 -28.95 -8.77 9.13
CA VAL A 267 -29.71 -10.02 9.02
C VAL A 267 -31.15 -9.81 9.49
N SER A 268 -31.34 -9.19 10.67
CA SER A 268 -32.67 -8.89 11.21
C SER A 268 -33.49 -7.97 10.30
N LEU A 269 -32.88 -6.93 9.73
CA LEU A 269 -33.58 -6.02 8.80
C LEU A 269 -33.91 -6.69 7.47
N SER A 270 -33.09 -7.64 7.03
CA SER A 270 -33.36 -8.40 5.80
C SER A 270 -34.58 -9.31 5.94
N ASP A 271 -34.83 -9.85 7.13
CA ASP A 271 -36.00 -10.68 7.41
C ASP A 271 -37.31 -9.88 7.22
N HIS A 272 -37.35 -8.65 7.74
CA HIS A 272 -38.48 -7.73 7.53
C HIS A 272 -38.72 -7.39 6.05
N ILE A 273 -37.66 -7.26 5.24
CA ILE A 273 -37.79 -7.04 3.80
C ILE A 273 -38.43 -8.25 3.12
N LEU A 274 -38.03 -9.46 3.50
CA LEU A 274 -38.56 -10.70 2.94
C LEU A 274 -40.03 -10.90 3.31
N GLU A 275 -40.41 -10.64 4.55
CA GLU A 275 -41.81 -10.69 5.01
C GLU A 275 -42.70 -9.68 4.28
N ALA A 276 -42.24 -8.43 4.15
CA ALA A 276 -42.96 -7.39 3.43
C ALA A 276 -43.13 -7.73 1.94
N ALA A 277 -42.07 -8.23 1.29
CA ALA A 277 -42.13 -8.66 -0.10
C ALA A 277 -43.10 -9.84 -0.28
N ALA A 278 -43.10 -10.82 0.63
CA ALA A 278 -44.04 -11.94 0.60
C ALA A 278 -45.51 -11.48 0.77
N SER A 279 -45.77 -10.49 1.63
CA SER A 279 -47.10 -9.91 1.83
C SER A 279 -47.60 -9.17 0.59
N VAL A 280 -46.75 -8.37 -0.07
CA VAL A 280 -47.11 -7.66 -1.31
C VAL A 280 -47.41 -8.66 -2.43
N MET A 281 -46.56 -9.67 -2.61
CA MET A 281 -46.81 -10.73 -3.60
C MET A 281 -48.10 -11.50 -3.31
N ALA A 282 -48.41 -11.80 -2.04
CA ALA A 282 -49.66 -12.46 -1.67
C ALA A 282 -50.90 -11.58 -1.91
N ALA A 283 -50.78 -10.27 -1.69
CA ALA A 283 -51.83 -9.30 -1.96
C ALA A 283 -52.10 -9.15 -3.47
N ASP A 284 -51.05 -9.13 -4.30
CA ASP A 284 -51.16 -9.08 -5.76
C ASP A 284 -51.80 -10.36 -6.33
N ILE A 285 -51.40 -11.54 -5.84
CA ILE A 285 -52.03 -12.83 -6.19
C ILE A 285 -53.52 -12.83 -5.79
N CYS A 286 -53.85 -12.23 -4.63
CA CYS A 286 -55.22 -12.05 -4.21
C CYS A 286 -55.96 -10.96 -4.98
N ALA A 287 -55.31 -10.00 -5.63
CA ALA A 287 -55.97 -8.92 -6.38
C ALA A 287 -56.31 -9.34 -7.82
N GLU A 288 -55.61 -10.32 -8.39
CA GLU A 288 -55.78 -10.76 -9.77
C GLU A 288 -56.93 -11.78 -9.92
N PRO A 289 -58.03 -11.45 -10.63
CA PRO A 289 -59.22 -12.31 -10.72
C PRO A 289 -58.95 -13.67 -11.38
N ALA A 290 -57.94 -13.75 -12.25
CA ALA A 290 -57.54 -14.96 -12.96
C ALA A 290 -56.84 -16.00 -12.05
N LEU A 291 -56.17 -15.56 -10.98
CA LEU A 291 -55.46 -16.44 -10.04
C LEU A 291 -56.33 -16.87 -8.85
N ARG A 292 -57.36 -16.08 -8.50
CA ARG A 292 -58.36 -16.47 -7.49
C ARG A 292 -59.10 -17.77 -7.84
N SER A 293 -59.38 -18.01 -9.12
CA SER A 293 -60.08 -19.23 -9.58
C SER A 293 -59.19 -20.48 -9.50
N LEU A 294 -57.87 -20.32 -9.61
CA LEU A 294 -56.88 -21.39 -9.45
C LEU A 294 -56.64 -21.74 -7.97
N ALA A 295 -56.67 -20.76 -7.05
CA ALA A 295 -56.48 -20.99 -5.62
C ALA A 295 -57.73 -21.55 -4.91
N SER A 296 -58.93 -21.35 -5.47
CA SER A 296 -60.21 -21.85 -4.94
C SER A 296 -60.69 -23.14 -5.61
N ALA A 297 -59.97 -23.62 -6.63
CA ALA A 297 -60.22 -24.93 -7.20
C ALA A 297 -59.89 -26.01 -6.15
N PRO A 298 -60.85 -26.87 -5.79
CA PRO A 298 -60.59 -27.87 -4.78
C PRO A 298 -59.63 -28.92 -5.36
N ILE A 299 -58.52 -29.16 -4.66
CA ILE A 299 -57.62 -30.27 -4.94
C ILE A 299 -58.40 -31.57 -4.63
N TRP A 300 -59.04 -32.16 -5.64
CA TRP A 300 -59.55 -33.52 -5.54
C TRP A 300 -59.01 -34.36 -6.70
N VAL A 301 -58.16 -35.31 -6.28
CA VAL A 301 -57.87 -36.65 -6.83
C VAL A 301 -57.18 -36.74 -8.18
#